data_AF-A0A2V5TR41-F1
#
_entry.id   AF-A0A2V5TR41-F1
#
_cell.length_a   1.000
_cell.length_b   1.000
_cell.length_c   1.000
_cell.angle_alpha   90.00
_cell.angle_beta   90.00
_cell.angle_gamma   90.00
#
_symmetry.space_group_name_H-M   'P 1'
#
loop_
_entity.id
_entity.type
_entity.pdbx_description
1 polymer ?
#
loop_
_entity_poly.entity_id
_entity_poly.type
_entity_poly.pdbx_seq_one_letter_code
_entity_poly.pdbx_strand_id
1 'polypeptide(L)'
;MQLSLGNAGRTLADGNTSWNYAAAPALDMWNQVIARIQLGRVLNSTVSVRSGDSFNSMAFSSTVFGRNFGSNTYAVTTYWYSGTTMTEADTLFNNAKFWDSYRGSLRFGQNGYLIADIQRVALHEFGHAIGLNHPDVMNSMVSNRYTLAPDDIHGAQYLYGARTPIASTASNIRWQNSFTGERQIWVMNGTVHATTVNLGTLSTQWNIVASADFNGDGKTDIVWQNSSTGPCVVWFMNGTARLSTAALPTVPRPWQIATASDFNGDGEPDLLLQTMATGQRAIWLMNRTRFVGVVNLGTVATPWKITGSGDFNGDGKADILWQNNATGQCGIWLMNGTQRIGIASLGTIPTVWNMVGTGDFNGDGKRDILWQNQITGQRAIWLMNATTRIGIVSLGIVPTQWNIRNY
;
A
#
# COMPACT_ATOMS: atom_id res chain seq x y z
N MET A 1 -9.74 21.41 16.17
CA MET A 1 -11.21 21.48 16.09
C MET A 1 -11.78 22.09 17.36
N GLN A 2 -12.67 23.07 17.21
CA GLN A 2 -13.41 23.73 18.30
C GLN A 2 -14.68 22.93 18.58
N LEU A 3 -14.78 22.25 19.73
CA LEU A 3 -15.94 21.42 20.07
C LEU A 3 -16.90 22.22 20.95
N SER A 4 -18.00 22.66 20.34
CA SER A 4 -19.04 23.51 20.92
C SER A 4 -20.40 22.79 21.00
N LEU A 5 -20.40 21.48 21.25
CA LEU A 5 -21.62 20.65 21.34
C LEU A 5 -22.34 20.73 22.70
N GLY A 6 -21.59 21.04 23.76
CA GLY A 6 -22.14 21.35 25.09
C GLY A 6 -22.49 20.15 25.99
N ASN A 7 -23.35 20.42 26.97
CA ASN A 7 -23.84 19.44 27.95
C ASN A 7 -24.97 18.60 27.34
N ALA A 8 -25.03 17.30 27.67
CA ALA A 8 -26.06 16.40 27.16
C ALA A 8 -27.43 16.56 27.85
N GLY A 9 -27.50 17.25 28.99
CA GLY A 9 -28.70 17.40 29.82
C GLY A 9 -29.13 16.11 30.52
N ARG A 10 -28.43 15.00 30.28
CA ARG A 10 -28.64 13.68 30.87
C ARG A 10 -27.35 12.86 30.80
N THR A 11 -27.31 11.75 31.53
CA THR A 11 -26.29 10.72 31.31
C THR A 11 -26.60 9.97 30.01
N LEU A 12 -25.61 9.90 29.12
CA LEU A 12 -25.64 9.13 27.88
C LEU A 12 -25.46 7.64 28.17
N ALA A 13 -25.82 6.80 27.22
CA ALA A 13 -25.75 5.35 27.40
C ALA A 13 -24.32 4.81 27.60
N ASP A 14 -23.29 5.54 27.20
CA ASP A 14 -21.88 5.23 27.48
C ASP A 14 -21.33 5.88 28.76
N GLY A 15 -22.20 6.54 29.54
CA GLY A 15 -21.87 7.17 30.82
C GLY A 15 -21.42 8.64 30.72
N ASN A 16 -21.21 9.18 29.51
CA ASN A 16 -20.87 10.58 29.34
C ASN A 16 -22.03 11.52 29.73
N THR A 17 -21.72 12.73 30.20
CA THR A 17 -22.72 13.79 30.45
C THR A 17 -22.54 14.99 29.53
N SER A 18 -21.59 14.91 28.58
CA SER A 18 -21.27 15.97 27.65
C SER A 18 -21.09 15.41 26.24
N TRP A 19 -21.69 16.10 25.28
CA TRP A 19 -21.55 15.79 23.86
C TRP A 19 -20.12 16.02 23.37
N ASN A 20 -19.43 17.02 23.92
CA ASN A 20 -18.03 17.29 23.58
C ASN A 20 -17.15 16.08 23.92
N TYR A 21 -17.31 15.50 25.11
CA TYR A 21 -16.55 14.32 25.53
C TYR A 21 -16.99 13.05 24.81
N ALA A 22 -18.27 12.93 24.44
CA ALA A 22 -18.76 11.78 23.67
C ALA A 22 -18.24 11.77 22.22
N ALA A 23 -18.16 12.92 21.56
CA ALA A 23 -17.69 13.03 20.17
C ALA A 23 -16.16 13.04 20.05
N ALA A 24 -15.46 13.57 21.06
CA ALA A 24 -14.02 13.77 21.04
C ALA A 24 -13.18 12.52 20.66
N PRO A 25 -13.50 11.29 21.11
CA PRO A 25 -12.72 10.10 20.77
C PRO A 25 -12.66 9.79 19.27
N ALA A 26 -13.62 10.27 18.47
CA ALA A 26 -13.56 10.08 17.02
C ALA A 26 -12.35 10.78 16.38
N LEU A 27 -11.88 11.91 16.95
CA LEU A 27 -10.62 12.55 16.53
C LEU A 27 -9.41 11.68 16.84
N ASP A 28 -9.41 11.00 17.99
CA ASP A 28 -8.30 10.11 18.38
C ASP A 28 -8.18 8.92 17.44
N MET A 29 -9.31 8.39 16.95
CA MET A 29 -9.34 7.28 16.00
C MET A 29 -8.71 7.67 14.66
N TRP A 30 -8.94 8.90 14.19
CA TRP A 30 -8.24 9.44 13.03
C TRP A 30 -6.75 9.67 13.29
N ASN A 31 -6.40 10.24 14.44
CA ASN A 31 -5.01 10.46 14.86
C ASN A 31 -4.20 9.15 14.98
N GLN A 32 -4.84 7.98 15.07
CA GLN A 32 -4.15 6.69 15.02
C GLN A 32 -3.66 6.31 13.62
N VAL A 33 -4.23 6.89 12.56
CA VAL A 33 -3.97 6.48 11.16
C VAL A 33 -3.39 7.60 10.29
N ILE A 34 -3.45 8.85 10.73
CA ILE A 34 -2.79 10.01 10.10
C ILE A 34 -1.56 10.41 10.91
N ALA A 35 -0.50 10.88 10.26
CA ALA A 35 0.72 11.31 10.96
C ALA A 35 1.40 12.58 10.43
N ARG A 36 1.01 13.10 9.26
CA ARG A 36 1.50 14.40 8.75
C ARG A 36 0.73 15.58 9.32
N ILE A 37 -0.43 15.33 9.88
CA ILE A 37 -1.25 16.30 10.62
C ILE A 37 -1.70 15.66 11.93
N GLN A 38 -2.10 16.48 12.89
CA GLN A 38 -2.74 16.03 14.10
C GLN A 38 -4.05 16.79 14.28
N LEU A 39 -5.16 16.06 14.40
CA LEU A 39 -6.45 16.63 14.72
C LEU A 39 -6.50 16.93 16.23
N GLY A 40 -6.11 18.16 16.60
CA GLY A 40 -6.26 18.67 17.96
C GLY A 40 -7.72 19.00 18.29
N ARG A 41 -8.06 18.98 19.59
CA ARG A 41 -9.40 19.35 20.09
C ARG A 41 -9.34 20.41 21.18
N VAL A 42 -10.25 21.37 21.09
CA VAL A 42 -10.57 22.33 22.14
C VAL A 42 -11.97 21.99 22.65
N LEU A 43 -12.05 21.42 23.84
CA LEU A 43 -13.33 21.04 24.46
C LEU A 43 -14.03 22.26 25.04
N ASN A 44 -15.36 22.26 24.98
CA ASN A 44 -16.21 23.33 25.51
C ASN A 44 -15.83 24.71 24.93
N SER A 45 -15.54 24.73 23.63
CA SER A 45 -15.20 25.98 22.95
C SER A 45 -16.37 26.95 22.98
N THR A 46 -16.05 28.23 23.17
CA THR A 46 -17.01 29.35 23.12
C THR A 46 -16.88 30.14 21.82
N VAL A 47 -15.99 29.73 20.92
CA VAL A 47 -15.88 30.30 19.58
C VAL A 47 -17.20 30.06 18.85
N SER A 48 -17.77 31.14 18.31
CA SER A 48 -19.00 31.06 17.52
C SER A 48 -18.71 30.35 16.21
N VAL A 49 -19.46 29.30 15.90
CA VAL A 49 -19.34 28.59 14.62
C VAL A 49 -19.87 29.45 13.49
N ARG A 50 -19.03 29.75 12.50
CA ARG A 50 -19.38 30.60 11.36
C ARG A 50 -18.68 30.09 10.10
N SER A 51 -19.43 30.05 9.01
CA SER A 51 -18.91 29.70 7.70
C SER A 51 -17.76 30.62 7.26
N GLY A 52 -16.56 30.07 7.03
CA GLY A 52 -15.43 30.76 6.42
C GLY A 52 -14.61 31.59 7.42
N ASP A 53 -14.61 31.23 8.70
CA ASP A 53 -13.93 31.97 9.76
C ASP A 53 -12.48 31.49 10.03
N SER A 54 -12.01 30.53 9.24
CA SER A 54 -10.71 29.84 9.35
C SER A 54 -10.53 28.99 10.61
N PHE A 55 -11.61 28.65 11.32
CA PHE A 55 -11.59 27.72 12.44
C PHE A 55 -12.43 26.47 12.16
N ASN A 56 -11.79 25.30 12.18
CA ASN A 56 -12.53 24.04 12.13
C ASN A 56 -13.37 23.87 13.40
N SER A 57 -14.69 23.90 13.26
CA SER A 57 -15.62 23.93 14.37
C SER A 57 -16.67 22.81 14.31
N MET A 58 -17.22 22.49 15.48
CA MET A 58 -18.26 21.49 15.63
C MET A 58 -19.36 22.01 16.55
N ALA A 59 -20.62 21.97 16.08
CA ALA A 59 -21.77 22.38 16.87
C ALA A 59 -23.06 21.65 16.49
N PHE A 60 -24.02 21.67 17.41
CA PHE A 60 -25.41 21.39 17.08
C PHE A 60 -26.05 22.61 16.44
N SER A 61 -26.88 22.40 15.42
CA SER A 61 -27.63 23.46 14.75
C SER A 61 -28.96 22.95 14.20
N SER A 62 -29.91 23.87 14.04
CA SER A 62 -31.18 23.62 13.31
C SER A 62 -31.03 23.83 11.80
N THR A 63 -29.97 24.52 11.36
CA THR A 63 -29.68 24.79 9.94
C THR A 63 -28.19 24.62 9.63
N VAL A 64 -27.87 24.36 8.37
CA VAL A 64 -26.52 24.45 7.82
C VAL A 64 -26.34 25.86 7.29
N PHE A 65 -25.87 26.78 8.16
CA PHE A 65 -25.67 28.20 7.84
C PHE A 65 -26.86 28.85 7.12
N GLY A 66 -28.06 28.69 7.69
CA GLY A 66 -29.31 29.25 7.15
C GLY A 66 -30.04 28.36 6.13
N ARG A 67 -29.47 27.21 5.73
CA ARG A 67 -30.14 26.21 4.90
C ARG A 67 -30.68 25.06 5.75
N ASN A 68 -31.85 24.53 5.41
CA ASN A 68 -32.39 23.38 6.11
C ASN A 68 -31.53 22.14 5.88
N PHE A 69 -31.41 21.30 6.91
CA PHE A 69 -30.89 19.94 6.74
C PHE A 69 -31.82 19.12 5.85
N GLY A 70 -31.26 18.14 5.14
CA GLY A 70 -32.06 17.10 4.48
C GLY A 70 -32.83 16.27 5.49
N SER A 71 -33.97 15.71 5.08
CA SER A 71 -34.87 14.94 5.95
C SER A 71 -34.21 13.74 6.62
N ASN A 72 -33.17 13.15 6.01
CA ASN A 72 -32.42 12.01 6.53
C ASN A 72 -30.97 12.37 6.92
N THR A 73 -30.64 13.65 6.98
CA THR A 73 -29.29 14.12 7.27
C THR A 73 -29.08 14.27 8.77
N TYR A 74 -28.08 13.56 9.31
CA TYR A 74 -27.68 13.61 10.72
C TYR A 74 -26.65 14.71 10.98
N ALA A 75 -25.65 14.83 10.12
CA ALA A 75 -24.68 15.91 10.18
C ALA A 75 -24.25 16.31 8.76
N VAL A 76 -23.59 17.46 8.66
CA VAL A 76 -22.94 17.94 7.44
C VAL A 76 -21.61 18.56 7.81
N THR A 77 -20.54 18.10 7.18
CA THR A 77 -19.27 18.84 7.11
C THR A 77 -19.24 19.75 5.88
N THR A 78 -19.02 21.04 6.10
CA THR A 78 -18.74 22.04 5.05
C THR A 78 -17.27 22.40 5.06
N TYR A 79 -16.69 22.75 3.91
CA TYR A 79 -15.26 23.05 3.79
C TYR A 79 -14.99 24.25 2.89
N TRP A 80 -13.85 24.91 3.10
CA TRP A 80 -13.38 26.06 2.35
C TRP A 80 -11.97 25.84 1.82
N TYR A 81 -11.68 26.48 0.69
CA TYR A 81 -10.41 26.38 -0.01
C TYR A 81 -9.77 27.74 -0.24
N SER A 82 -8.45 27.77 -0.14
CA SER A 82 -7.60 28.81 -0.72
C SER A 82 -6.77 28.18 -1.85
N GLY A 83 -7.13 28.51 -3.09
CA GLY A 83 -6.62 27.79 -4.26
C GLY A 83 -7.04 26.31 -4.23
N THR A 84 -6.07 25.40 -4.26
CA THR A 84 -6.31 23.94 -4.17
C THR A 84 -6.22 23.39 -2.74
N THR A 85 -5.91 24.24 -1.76
CA THR A 85 -5.67 23.82 -0.38
C THR A 85 -6.93 24.03 0.45
N MET A 86 -7.43 22.97 1.07
CA MET A 86 -8.52 23.08 2.04
C MET A 86 -8.00 23.79 3.29
N THR A 87 -8.63 24.90 3.66
CA THR A 87 -8.19 25.76 4.76
C THR A 87 -9.06 25.63 6.00
N GLU A 88 -10.29 25.16 5.85
CA GLU A 88 -11.28 25.10 6.94
C GLU A 88 -12.30 23.99 6.67
N ALA A 89 -12.77 23.34 7.74
CA ALA A 89 -13.88 22.40 7.73
C ALA A 89 -14.72 22.46 9.01
N ASP A 90 -16.02 22.72 8.86
CA ASP A 90 -17.00 22.84 9.94
C ASP A 90 -18.03 21.71 9.90
N THR A 91 -18.30 21.08 11.04
CA THR A 91 -19.28 20.01 11.16
C THR A 91 -20.50 20.46 11.97
N LEU A 92 -21.68 20.45 11.35
CA LEU A 92 -22.94 20.80 11.99
C LEU A 92 -23.82 19.56 12.18
N PHE A 93 -24.12 19.24 13.44
CA PHE A 93 -25.02 18.16 13.84
C PHE A 93 -26.46 18.66 13.88
N ASN A 94 -27.36 17.92 13.23
CA ASN A 94 -28.76 18.26 13.16
C ASN A 94 -29.45 18.04 14.52
N ASN A 95 -29.82 19.13 15.20
CA ASN A 95 -30.45 19.05 16.51
C ASN A 95 -31.90 18.53 16.49
N ALA A 96 -32.51 18.37 15.31
CA ALA A 96 -33.83 17.76 15.15
C ALA A 96 -33.78 16.22 15.18
N LYS A 97 -32.59 15.61 15.20
CA LYS A 97 -32.41 14.15 15.30
C LYS A 97 -32.31 13.72 16.76
N PHE A 98 -32.66 12.46 17.02
CA PHE A 98 -32.47 11.84 18.32
C PHE A 98 -31.02 11.38 18.45
N TRP A 99 -30.29 11.91 19.43
CA TRP A 99 -28.88 11.62 19.69
C TRP A 99 -28.68 10.88 21.00
N ASP A 100 -27.67 10.01 21.01
CA ASP A 100 -27.10 9.38 22.20
C ASP A 100 -25.62 9.06 21.93
N SER A 101 -24.93 8.47 22.92
CA SER A 101 -23.61 7.86 22.71
C SER A 101 -23.62 6.48 23.32
N TYR A 102 -23.28 5.44 22.55
CA TYR A 102 -23.34 4.05 22.99
C TYR A 102 -22.28 3.20 22.27
N ARG A 103 -22.17 1.91 22.62
CA ARG A 103 -21.31 0.95 21.91
C ARG A 103 -22.15 -0.25 21.46
N GLY A 104 -21.74 -0.86 20.36
CA GLY A 104 -22.42 -2.02 19.78
C GLY A 104 -23.51 -1.67 18.75
N SER A 105 -24.51 -2.54 18.65
CA SER A 105 -25.56 -2.49 17.63
C SER A 105 -26.39 -1.21 17.66
N LEU A 106 -26.91 -0.81 16.49
CA LEU A 106 -27.82 0.32 16.34
C LEU A 106 -29.02 0.22 17.30
N ARG A 107 -29.40 1.35 17.87
CA ARG A 107 -30.55 1.49 18.77
C ARG A 107 -31.66 2.28 18.11
N PHE A 108 -32.89 1.86 18.36
CA PHE A 108 -34.08 2.50 17.81
C PHE A 108 -34.97 2.99 18.94
N GLY A 109 -35.56 4.17 18.76
CA GLY A 109 -36.55 4.71 19.67
C GLY A 109 -37.86 3.94 19.60
N GLN A 110 -38.77 4.20 20.53
CA GLN A 110 -40.11 3.58 20.55
C GLN A 110 -40.94 3.89 19.30
N ASN A 111 -40.61 4.99 18.61
CA ASN A 111 -41.20 5.39 17.33
C ASN A 111 -40.56 4.71 16.11
N GLY A 112 -39.64 3.75 16.32
CA GLY A 112 -38.94 3.02 15.27
C GLY A 112 -37.81 3.78 14.58
N TYR A 113 -37.59 5.07 14.91
CA TYR A 113 -36.49 5.85 14.32
C TYR A 113 -35.15 5.54 14.99
N LEU A 114 -34.08 5.58 14.19
CA LEU A 114 -32.72 5.38 14.67
C LEU A 114 -32.32 6.48 15.67
N ILE A 115 -31.77 6.05 16.81
CA ILE A 115 -31.07 6.92 17.77
C ILE A 115 -29.62 7.02 17.30
N ALA A 116 -29.22 8.19 16.80
CA ALA A 116 -27.90 8.39 16.26
C ALA A 116 -26.83 8.41 17.35
N ASP A 117 -25.78 7.63 17.14
CA ASP A 117 -24.58 7.65 17.96
C ASP A 117 -23.69 8.82 17.52
N ILE A 118 -23.48 9.78 18.42
CA ILE A 118 -22.72 10.99 18.11
C ILE A 118 -21.26 10.71 17.74
N GLN A 119 -20.61 9.73 18.38
CA GLN A 119 -19.21 9.40 18.09
C GLN A 119 -19.11 8.76 16.71
N ARG A 120 -20.05 7.87 16.38
CA ARG A 120 -20.08 7.20 15.07
C ARG A 120 -20.27 8.19 13.93
N VAL A 121 -21.20 9.13 14.10
CA VAL A 121 -21.41 10.17 13.08
C VAL A 121 -20.21 11.13 13.03
N ALA A 122 -19.67 11.55 14.18
CA ALA A 122 -18.47 12.38 14.22
C ALA A 122 -17.28 11.71 13.50
N LEU A 123 -17.09 10.41 13.68
CA LEU A 123 -16.04 9.63 13.01
C LEU A 123 -16.12 9.76 11.49
N HIS A 124 -17.34 9.61 10.94
CA HIS A 124 -17.62 9.80 9.52
C HIS A 124 -17.35 11.25 9.07
N GLU A 125 -17.92 12.23 9.77
CA GLU A 125 -17.83 13.65 9.38
C GLU A 125 -16.38 14.18 9.42
N PHE A 126 -15.54 13.63 10.30
CA PHE A 126 -14.11 13.94 10.33
C PHE A 126 -13.36 13.42 9.12
N GLY A 127 -13.84 12.36 8.47
CA GLY A 127 -13.33 11.93 7.16
C GLY A 127 -13.43 13.05 6.14
N HIS A 128 -14.57 13.74 6.07
CA HIS A 128 -14.74 14.92 5.21
C HIS A 128 -13.87 16.09 5.65
N ALA A 129 -13.68 16.29 6.94
CA ALA A 129 -12.83 17.37 7.47
C ALA A 129 -11.34 17.19 7.12
N ILE A 130 -10.94 15.99 6.68
CA ILE A 130 -9.63 15.69 6.09
C ILE A 130 -9.72 15.42 4.58
N GLY A 131 -10.82 15.75 3.91
CA GLY A 131 -10.92 15.70 2.45
C GLY A 131 -11.26 14.33 1.84
N LEU A 132 -11.76 13.36 2.62
CA LEU A 132 -12.30 12.11 2.09
C LEU A 132 -13.73 12.30 1.55
N ASN A 133 -14.10 11.54 0.50
CA ASN A 133 -15.41 11.60 -0.16
C ASN A 133 -16.16 10.26 -0.10
N HIS A 134 -17.48 10.30 -0.30
CA HIS A 134 -18.39 9.13 -0.26
C HIS A 134 -18.22 8.03 -1.33
N PRO A 135 -17.70 8.28 -2.55
CA PRO A 135 -17.68 7.24 -3.60
C PRO A 135 -16.59 6.18 -3.43
N ASP A 136 -15.45 6.56 -2.84
CA ASP A 136 -14.23 5.74 -2.91
C ASP A 136 -13.67 5.35 -1.54
N VAL A 137 -14.07 6.07 -0.49
CA VAL A 137 -13.38 5.97 0.81
C VAL A 137 -14.31 5.95 2.02
N MET A 138 -15.53 6.52 1.97
CA MET A 138 -16.39 6.74 3.15
C MET A 138 -17.85 6.28 2.95
N ASN A 139 -18.39 5.49 3.87
CA ASN A 139 -19.81 5.10 3.82
C ASN A 139 -20.75 6.22 4.32
N SER A 140 -21.64 6.71 3.44
CA SER A 140 -22.62 7.77 3.78
C SER A 140 -23.76 7.35 4.72
N MET A 141 -23.85 6.07 5.11
CA MET A 141 -24.92 5.53 5.95
C MET A 141 -24.43 5.07 7.33
N VAL A 142 -25.17 5.44 8.37
CA VAL A 142 -24.93 4.97 9.74
C VAL A 142 -25.19 3.45 9.83
N SER A 143 -24.22 2.70 10.33
CA SER A 143 -24.29 1.23 10.47
C SER A 143 -23.81 0.76 11.85
N ASN A 144 -23.76 -0.55 12.10
CA ASN A 144 -23.20 -1.08 13.35
C ASN A 144 -21.68 -0.80 13.50
N ARG A 145 -20.99 -0.39 12.43
CA ARG A 145 -19.55 -0.09 12.45
C ARG A 145 -19.29 1.14 13.31
N TYR A 146 -18.41 1.02 14.30
CA TYR A 146 -18.03 2.07 15.26
C TYR A 146 -16.53 2.42 15.19
N THR A 147 -15.85 1.91 14.16
CA THR A 147 -14.43 2.12 13.87
C THR A 147 -14.24 2.49 12.41
N LEU A 148 -13.07 3.03 12.07
CA LEU A 148 -12.69 3.24 10.68
C LEU A 148 -12.75 1.92 9.92
N ALA A 149 -13.30 1.98 8.71
CA ALA A 149 -13.25 0.91 7.73
C ALA A 149 -11.88 0.86 7.05
N PRO A 150 -11.48 -0.28 6.47
CA PRO A 150 -10.18 -0.39 5.80
C PRO A 150 -9.95 0.66 4.71
N ASP A 151 -10.98 0.98 3.93
CA ASP A 151 -10.97 2.04 2.92
C ASP A 151 -10.74 3.43 3.56
N ASP A 152 -11.47 3.78 4.62
CA ASP A 152 -11.27 5.01 5.40
C ASP A 152 -9.79 5.19 5.81
N ILE A 153 -9.19 4.10 6.32
CA ILE A 153 -7.80 4.06 6.78
C ILE A 153 -6.85 4.28 5.59
N HIS A 154 -7.06 3.58 4.48
CA HIS A 154 -6.21 3.71 3.29
C HIS A 154 -6.27 5.12 2.70
N GLY A 155 -7.45 5.70 2.54
CA GLY A 155 -7.58 7.06 2.01
C GLY A 155 -6.93 8.10 2.91
N ALA A 156 -7.10 8.00 4.23
CA ALA A 156 -6.44 8.91 5.16
C ALA A 156 -4.93 8.71 5.23
N GLN A 157 -4.44 7.48 5.10
CA GLN A 157 -3.00 7.20 5.01
C GLN A 157 -2.40 7.71 3.70
N TYR A 158 -3.13 7.61 2.60
CA TYR A 158 -2.74 8.16 1.32
C TYR A 158 -2.55 9.69 1.39
N LEU A 159 -3.49 10.40 2.02
CA LEU A 159 -3.45 11.86 2.15
C LEU A 159 -2.49 12.36 3.25
N TYR A 160 -2.55 11.74 4.43
CA TYR A 160 -1.91 12.25 5.65
C TYR A 160 -1.19 11.21 6.48
N GLY A 161 -1.09 9.97 6.01
CA GLY A 161 -0.25 8.98 6.65
C GLY A 161 1.12 9.58 6.88
N ALA A 162 1.77 9.17 7.98
CA ALA A 162 3.22 9.29 8.02
C ALA A 162 3.73 8.79 6.65
N ARG A 163 4.91 9.23 6.18
CA ARG A 163 5.71 8.16 5.58
C ARG A 163 5.85 7.19 6.72
N THR A 164 4.97 6.19 6.80
CA THR A 164 5.20 5.07 7.65
C THR A 164 6.49 4.58 6.99
N PRO A 165 7.68 4.66 7.65
CA PRO A 165 8.48 3.49 7.51
C PRO A 165 7.50 2.45 8.03
N ILE A 166 6.90 1.69 7.10
CA ILE A 166 6.48 0.36 7.48
C ILE A 166 7.67 -0.08 8.35
N ALA A 167 7.45 -0.73 9.49
CA ALA A 167 8.41 -1.75 9.82
C ALA A 167 8.30 -2.81 8.69
N SER A 168 8.67 -2.40 7.48
CA SER A 168 9.15 -3.16 6.37
C SER A 168 10.39 -3.68 7.02
N THR A 169 10.19 -4.82 7.66
CA THR A 169 11.31 -5.69 7.94
C THR A 169 12.00 -5.79 6.60
N ALA A 170 13.24 -5.30 6.56
CA ALA A 170 14.00 -5.18 5.34
C ALA A 170 13.80 -6.44 4.49
N SER A 171 13.57 -6.22 3.21
CA SER A 171 13.24 -7.28 2.28
C SER A 171 14.28 -8.39 2.38
N ASN A 172 13.82 -9.59 2.69
CA ASN A 172 14.72 -10.74 2.80
C ASN A 172 15.30 -11.11 1.43
N ILE A 173 16.51 -11.70 1.42
CA ILE A 173 17.19 -12.08 0.17
C ILE A 173 17.05 -13.58 -0.07
N ARG A 174 16.46 -13.94 -1.22
CA ARG A 174 16.25 -15.34 -1.62
C ARG A 174 17.41 -15.82 -2.48
N TRP A 175 17.95 -16.96 -2.10
CA TRP A 175 19.16 -17.55 -2.66
C TRP A 175 18.90 -18.93 -3.25
N GLN A 176 19.53 -19.19 -4.39
CA GLN A 176 19.51 -20.50 -5.05
C GLN A 176 20.92 -20.94 -5.39
N ASN A 177 21.31 -22.13 -4.95
CA ASN A 177 22.51 -22.77 -5.42
C ASN A 177 22.22 -23.47 -6.75
N SER A 178 22.92 -23.06 -7.81
CA SER A 178 22.75 -23.59 -9.16
C SER A 178 23.34 -24.97 -9.37
N PHE A 179 24.22 -25.44 -8.47
CA PHE A 179 24.84 -26.76 -8.53
C PHE A 179 24.12 -27.77 -7.64
N THR A 180 23.89 -27.41 -6.37
CA THR A 180 23.34 -28.35 -5.38
C THR A 180 21.82 -28.38 -5.35
N GLY A 181 21.16 -27.31 -5.82
CA GLY A 181 19.71 -27.17 -5.68
C GLY A 181 19.24 -26.64 -4.32
N GLU A 182 20.17 -26.31 -3.42
CA GLU A 182 19.84 -25.71 -2.12
C GLU A 182 19.14 -24.35 -2.28
N ARG A 183 18.24 -24.05 -1.35
CA ARG A 183 17.42 -22.83 -1.31
C ARG A 183 17.52 -22.21 0.08
N GLN A 184 17.78 -20.90 0.12
CA GLN A 184 17.96 -20.17 1.37
C GLN A 184 17.27 -18.82 1.33
N ILE A 185 16.87 -18.34 2.51
CA ILE A 185 16.47 -16.96 2.74
C ILE A 185 17.47 -16.35 3.71
N TRP A 186 18.16 -15.29 3.31
CA TRP A 186 18.81 -14.40 4.25
C TRP A 186 17.75 -13.49 4.85
N VAL A 187 17.56 -13.64 6.15
CA VAL A 187 16.75 -12.74 6.95
C VAL A 187 17.56 -11.49 7.21
N MET A 188 17.00 -10.35 6.82
CA MET A 188 17.67 -9.06 6.86
C MET A 188 17.16 -8.23 8.06
N ASN A 189 18.05 -7.49 8.71
CA ASN A 189 17.72 -6.44 9.66
C ASN A 189 18.28 -5.12 9.12
N GLY A 190 17.44 -4.35 8.42
CA GLY A 190 17.95 -3.32 7.51
C GLY A 190 18.85 -3.96 6.45
N THR A 191 19.95 -3.29 6.13
CA THR A 191 20.90 -3.78 5.12
C THR A 191 21.88 -4.84 5.64
N VAL A 192 21.66 -5.36 6.86
CA VAL A 192 22.54 -6.34 7.51
C VAL A 192 21.90 -7.73 7.47
N HIS A 193 22.67 -8.73 7.04
CA HIS A 193 22.28 -10.13 7.13
C HIS A 193 22.26 -10.56 8.61
N ALA A 194 21.06 -10.90 9.12
CA ALA A 194 20.86 -11.29 10.50
C ALA A 194 20.95 -12.81 10.71
N THR A 195 20.25 -13.59 9.88
CA THR A 195 20.29 -15.05 9.93
C THR A 195 19.94 -15.68 8.59
N THR A 196 20.25 -16.96 8.40
CA THR A 196 19.91 -17.73 7.20
C THR A 196 18.88 -18.80 7.54
N VAL A 197 17.79 -18.85 6.79
CA VAL A 197 16.79 -19.92 6.84
C VAL A 197 16.96 -20.82 5.62
N ASN A 198 17.13 -22.13 5.84
CA ASN A 198 17.15 -23.12 4.76
C ASN A 198 15.73 -23.50 4.35
N LEU A 199 15.43 -23.41 3.06
CA LEU A 199 14.18 -23.89 2.44
C LEU A 199 14.30 -25.31 1.86
N GLY A 200 15.43 -25.98 2.11
CA GLY A 200 15.73 -27.32 1.62
C GLY A 200 16.34 -27.32 0.22
N THR A 201 16.39 -28.52 -0.36
CA THR A 201 16.99 -28.77 -1.69
C THR A 201 15.90 -29.11 -2.68
N LEU A 202 15.86 -28.39 -3.80
CA LEU A 202 14.98 -28.65 -4.93
C LEU A 202 15.80 -28.96 -6.18
N SER A 203 15.22 -29.68 -7.13
CA SER A 203 15.84 -29.82 -8.46
C SER A 203 16.22 -28.44 -9.02
N THR A 204 17.40 -28.35 -9.64
CA THR A 204 17.92 -27.13 -10.28
C THR A 204 17.05 -26.66 -11.45
N GLN A 205 16.11 -27.49 -11.90
CA GLN A 205 15.08 -27.11 -12.87
C GLN A 205 14.02 -26.17 -12.28
N TRP A 206 13.80 -26.18 -10.96
CA TRP A 206 12.86 -25.25 -10.30
C TRP A 206 13.56 -23.96 -9.89
N ASN A 207 13.17 -22.86 -10.54
CA ASN A 207 13.74 -21.53 -10.36
C ASN A 207 12.72 -20.62 -9.68
N ILE A 208 13.18 -19.73 -8.80
CA ILE A 208 12.36 -18.62 -8.31
C ILE A 208 12.36 -17.58 -9.41
N VAL A 209 11.17 -17.17 -9.84
CA VAL A 209 10.99 -16.25 -10.97
C VAL A 209 10.27 -14.96 -10.58
N ALA A 210 9.57 -14.94 -9.45
CA ALA A 210 8.93 -13.74 -8.91
C ALA A 210 8.61 -13.92 -7.42
N SER A 211 8.31 -12.81 -6.75
CA SER A 211 7.85 -12.79 -5.37
C SER A 211 6.89 -11.62 -5.13
N ALA A 212 5.69 -11.92 -4.64
CA ALA A 212 4.64 -10.94 -4.31
C ALA A 212 3.60 -11.59 -3.38
N ASP A 213 2.65 -10.83 -2.85
CA ASP A 213 1.60 -11.37 -1.97
C ASP A 213 0.41 -11.90 -2.80
N PHE A 214 0.42 -13.20 -3.13
CA PHE A 214 -0.58 -13.82 -4.01
C PHE A 214 -1.84 -14.26 -3.26
N ASN A 215 -1.85 -14.25 -1.93
CA ASN A 215 -3.01 -14.62 -1.11
C ASN A 215 -3.65 -13.45 -0.36
N GLY A 216 -3.02 -12.27 -0.37
CA GLY A 216 -3.51 -11.04 0.25
C GLY A 216 -3.33 -11.00 1.77
N ASP A 217 -2.40 -11.76 2.33
CA ASP A 217 -2.15 -11.82 3.78
C ASP A 217 -1.10 -10.81 4.27
N GLY A 218 -0.62 -9.95 3.38
CA GLY A 218 0.39 -8.93 3.60
C GLY A 218 1.83 -9.46 3.58
N LYS A 219 2.06 -10.73 3.21
CA LYS A 219 3.39 -11.34 3.23
C LYS A 219 3.81 -11.77 1.83
N THR A 220 5.10 -11.71 1.56
CA THR A 220 5.63 -12.03 0.24
C THR A 220 5.72 -13.53 0.01
N ASP A 221 4.94 -14.03 -0.94
CA ASP A 221 5.00 -15.39 -1.45
C ASP A 221 6.11 -15.59 -2.48
N ILE A 222 6.36 -16.84 -2.85
CA ILE A 222 7.44 -17.20 -3.78
C ILE A 222 6.87 -17.94 -4.99
N VAL A 223 7.09 -17.39 -6.18
CA VAL A 223 6.71 -18.02 -7.45
C VAL A 223 7.87 -18.83 -7.99
N TRP A 224 7.57 -20.10 -8.27
CA TRP A 224 8.49 -21.07 -8.82
C TRP A 224 8.07 -21.46 -10.22
N GLN A 225 9.03 -21.54 -11.14
CA GLN A 225 8.84 -22.08 -12.48
C GLN A 225 9.79 -23.23 -12.73
N ASN A 226 9.27 -24.31 -13.30
CA ASN A 226 10.09 -25.40 -13.79
C ASN A 226 10.61 -25.10 -15.21
N SER A 227 11.91 -24.94 -15.36
CA SER A 227 12.56 -24.57 -16.62
C SER A 227 12.64 -25.71 -17.65
N SER A 228 12.31 -26.95 -17.28
CA SER A 228 12.27 -28.10 -18.19
C SER A 228 10.86 -28.42 -18.68
N THR A 229 9.86 -28.33 -17.79
CA THR A 229 8.47 -28.73 -18.08
C THR A 229 7.52 -27.56 -18.30
N GLY A 230 7.80 -26.37 -17.73
CA GLY A 230 6.95 -25.18 -17.86
C GLY A 230 5.96 -24.85 -16.72
N PRO A 231 5.48 -25.79 -15.88
CA PRO A 231 4.60 -25.49 -14.75
C PRO A 231 5.14 -24.40 -13.84
N CYS A 232 4.20 -23.58 -13.35
CA CYS A 232 4.43 -22.55 -12.35
C CYS A 232 3.64 -22.90 -11.09
N VAL A 233 4.23 -22.69 -9.92
CA VAL A 233 3.56 -22.82 -8.62
C VAL A 233 3.90 -21.63 -7.74
N VAL A 234 3.02 -21.29 -6.82
CA VAL A 234 3.29 -20.34 -5.75
C VAL A 234 3.40 -21.08 -4.44
N TRP A 235 4.43 -20.76 -3.66
CA TRP A 235 4.53 -21.12 -2.25
C TRP A 235 3.97 -19.98 -1.43
N PHE A 236 2.87 -20.24 -0.72
CA PHE A 236 2.32 -19.28 0.23
C PHE A 236 3.19 -19.24 1.47
N MET A 237 3.67 -18.06 1.86
CA MET A 237 4.70 -17.89 2.88
C MET A 237 4.18 -17.16 4.10
N ASN A 238 4.65 -17.55 5.29
CA ASN A 238 4.55 -16.76 6.51
C ASN A 238 5.95 -16.35 6.96
N GLY A 239 6.41 -15.21 6.48
CA GLY A 239 7.81 -14.80 6.63
C GLY A 239 8.73 -15.77 5.88
N THR A 240 9.49 -16.58 6.62
CA THR A 240 10.43 -17.56 6.05
C THR A 240 9.87 -18.98 5.96
N ALA A 241 8.68 -19.25 6.51
CA ALA A 241 8.07 -20.57 6.51
C ALA A 241 7.08 -20.72 5.35
N ARG A 242 7.13 -21.85 4.62
CA ARG A 242 6.11 -22.21 3.63
C ARG A 242 4.88 -22.77 4.34
N LEU A 243 3.72 -22.14 4.13
CA LEU A 243 2.43 -22.61 4.66
C LEU A 243 1.81 -23.66 3.74
N SER A 244 1.74 -23.38 2.45
CA SER A 244 1.08 -24.24 1.46
C SER A 244 1.59 -23.93 0.05
N THR A 245 1.05 -24.62 -0.94
CA THR A 245 1.44 -24.47 -2.35
C THR A 245 0.20 -24.50 -3.22
N ALA A 246 0.16 -23.64 -4.24
CA ALA A 246 -0.89 -23.63 -5.25
C ALA A 246 -0.29 -23.61 -6.65
N ALA A 247 -1.01 -24.17 -7.61
CA ALA A 247 -0.64 -24.07 -9.02
C ALA A 247 -0.91 -22.65 -9.53
N LEU A 248 -0.03 -22.18 -10.41
CA LEU A 248 -0.25 -20.99 -11.24
C LEU A 248 -0.49 -21.42 -12.69
N PRO A 249 -1.06 -20.54 -13.53
CA PRO A 249 -1.22 -20.79 -14.95
C PRO A 249 0.14 -21.08 -15.59
N THR A 250 0.18 -22.06 -16.49
CA THR A 250 1.41 -22.41 -17.20
C THR A 250 1.73 -21.35 -18.23
N VAL A 251 2.90 -20.72 -18.09
CA VAL A 251 3.38 -19.73 -19.07
C VAL A 251 3.87 -20.45 -20.32
N PRO A 252 3.29 -20.17 -21.51
CA PRO A 252 3.67 -20.86 -22.74
C PRO A 252 5.08 -20.47 -23.18
N ARG A 253 5.87 -21.44 -23.63
CA ARG A 253 7.18 -21.14 -24.23
C ARG A 253 7.00 -20.36 -25.55
N PRO A 254 7.88 -19.41 -25.88
CA PRO A 254 9.15 -19.07 -25.22
C PRO A 254 9.04 -17.99 -24.12
N TRP A 255 7.84 -17.68 -23.63
CA TRP A 255 7.67 -16.67 -22.58
C TRP A 255 8.24 -17.14 -21.24
N GLN A 256 8.75 -16.18 -20.47
CA GLN A 256 9.28 -16.36 -19.14
C GLN A 256 8.67 -15.31 -18.22
N ILE A 257 8.41 -15.67 -16.96
CA ILE A 257 8.07 -14.71 -15.92
C ILE A 257 9.34 -13.93 -15.60
N ALA A 258 9.25 -12.60 -15.68
CA ALA A 258 10.33 -11.69 -15.33
C ALA A 258 10.23 -11.22 -13.87
N THR A 259 9.01 -10.93 -13.41
CA THR A 259 8.69 -10.41 -12.07
C THR A 259 7.17 -10.45 -11.85
N ALA A 260 6.73 -10.15 -10.63
CA ALA A 260 5.32 -9.98 -10.28
C ALA A 260 5.11 -8.70 -9.46
N SER A 261 4.06 -7.95 -9.77
CA SER A 261 3.65 -6.73 -9.05
C SER A 261 2.24 -6.36 -9.45
N ASP A 262 1.56 -5.53 -8.66
CA ASP A 262 0.25 -4.99 -9.02
C ASP A 262 0.39 -3.95 -10.14
N PHE A 263 0.12 -4.36 -11.39
CA PHE A 263 0.26 -3.50 -12.56
C PHE A 263 -1.07 -2.85 -12.97
N ASN A 264 -2.21 -3.27 -12.42
CA ASN A 264 -3.53 -2.71 -12.76
C ASN A 264 -4.16 -1.89 -11.60
N GLY A 265 -3.56 -1.91 -10.41
CA GLY A 265 -3.98 -1.18 -9.22
C GLY A 265 -5.11 -1.85 -8.45
N ASP A 266 -5.35 -3.15 -8.62
CA ASP A 266 -6.43 -3.89 -7.94
C ASP A 266 -6.03 -4.49 -6.59
N GLY A 267 -4.77 -4.29 -6.18
CA GLY A 267 -4.22 -4.82 -4.94
C GLY A 267 -3.75 -6.27 -5.01
N GLU A 268 -3.86 -6.93 -6.17
CA GLU A 268 -3.41 -8.30 -6.39
C GLU A 268 -2.18 -8.33 -7.36
N PRO A 269 -1.18 -9.21 -7.16
CA PRO A 269 -0.02 -9.23 -8.04
C PRO A 269 -0.31 -9.83 -9.42
N ASP A 270 0.04 -9.08 -10.46
CA ASP A 270 0.08 -9.53 -11.84
C ASP A 270 1.46 -10.12 -12.19
N LEU A 271 1.55 -10.82 -13.33
CA LEU A 271 2.81 -11.39 -13.82
C LEU A 271 3.33 -10.61 -15.03
N LEU A 272 4.54 -10.06 -14.94
CA LEU A 272 5.22 -9.45 -16.08
C LEU A 272 6.05 -10.50 -16.80
N LEU A 273 5.77 -10.69 -18.09
CA LEU A 273 6.37 -11.70 -18.94
C LEU A 273 7.29 -11.08 -20.01
N GLN A 274 8.31 -11.84 -20.38
CA GLN A 274 9.22 -11.48 -21.48
C GLN A 274 9.61 -12.68 -22.33
N THR A 275 9.93 -12.41 -23.60
CA THR A 275 10.67 -13.32 -24.48
C THR A 275 12.06 -12.76 -24.75
N MET A 276 13.07 -13.60 -24.57
CA MET A 276 14.47 -13.22 -24.83
C MET A 276 14.81 -13.23 -26.32
N ALA A 277 14.16 -14.12 -27.09
CA ALA A 277 14.45 -14.31 -28.51
C ALA A 277 13.86 -13.20 -29.39
N THR A 278 12.63 -12.76 -29.09
CA THR A 278 11.91 -11.77 -29.93
C THR A 278 11.80 -10.40 -29.28
N GLY A 279 12.05 -10.28 -27.97
CA GLY A 279 11.94 -8.99 -27.27
C GLY A 279 10.51 -8.61 -26.89
N GLN A 280 9.53 -9.49 -27.08
CA GLN A 280 8.13 -9.23 -26.74
C GLN A 280 7.92 -9.19 -25.21
N ARG A 281 6.98 -8.35 -24.78
CA ARG A 281 6.66 -8.06 -23.37
C ARG A 281 5.16 -8.04 -23.17
N ALA A 282 4.69 -8.64 -22.10
CA ALA A 282 3.27 -8.69 -21.77
C ALA A 282 3.06 -8.76 -20.26
N ILE A 283 1.96 -8.20 -19.78
CA ILE A 283 1.48 -8.38 -18.42
C ILE A 283 0.33 -9.38 -18.49
N TRP A 284 0.43 -10.45 -17.73
CA TRP A 284 -0.71 -11.29 -17.40
C TRP A 284 -1.39 -10.71 -16.18
N LEU A 285 -2.61 -10.21 -16.40
CA LEU A 285 -3.47 -9.78 -15.32
C LEU A 285 -3.95 -11.01 -14.57
N MET A 286 -3.83 -10.95 -13.25
CA MET A 286 -4.12 -12.04 -12.35
C MET A 286 -5.27 -11.68 -11.40
N ASN A 287 -5.96 -12.70 -10.91
CA ASN A 287 -6.75 -12.60 -9.69
C ASN A 287 -6.28 -13.72 -8.76
N ARG A 288 -5.50 -13.36 -7.75
CA ARG A 288 -4.68 -14.27 -6.94
C ARG A 288 -3.87 -15.23 -7.83
N THR A 289 -4.26 -16.50 -7.86
CA THR A 289 -3.57 -17.55 -8.65
C THR A 289 -4.18 -17.81 -10.02
N ARG A 290 -5.16 -17.00 -10.46
CA ARG A 290 -5.88 -17.20 -11.72
C ARG A 290 -5.50 -16.15 -12.75
N PHE A 291 -5.24 -16.59 -13.98
CA PHE A 291 -5.14 -15.69 -15.13
C PHE A 291 -6.51 -15.11 -15.48
N VAL A 292 -6.60 -13.79 -15.66
CA VAL A 292 -7.84 -13.11 -16.06
C VAL A 292 -7.72 -12.32 -17.36
N GLY A 293 -6.51 -11.93 -17.77
CA GLY A 293 -6.33 -11.18 -19.01
C GLY A 293 -4.88 -10.95 -19.37
N VAL A 294 -4.65 -10.37 -20.54
CA VAL A 294 -3.31 -10.03 -21.03
C VAL A 294 -3.27 -8.60 -21.54
N VAL A 295 -2.21 -7.88 -21.18
CA VAL A 295 -1.86 -6.58 -21.76
C VAL A 295 -0.52 -6.70 -22.48
N ASN A 296 -0.50 -6.40 -23.78
CA ASN A 296 0.72 -6.42 -24.57
C ASN A 296 1.47 -5.10 -24.41
N LEU A 297 2.72 -5.16 -23.95
CA LEU A 297 3.61 -4.00 -23.81
C LEU A 297 4.48 -3.76 -25.05
N GLY A 298 4.29 -4.57 -26.10
CA GLY A 298 5.03 -4.48 -27.35
C GLY A 298 6.39 -5.16 -27.31
N THR A 299 7.30 -4.71 -28.17
CA THR A 299 8.63 -5.31 -28.35
C THR A 299 9.72 -4.32 -27.94
N VAL A 300 10.66 -4.80 -27.13
CA VAL A 300 11.87 -4.08 -26.74
C VAL A 300 13.08 -4.84 -27.27
N ALA A 301 14.11 -4.12 -27.74
CA ALA A 301 15.31 -4.73 -28.29
C ALA A 301 15.91 -5.78 -27.34
N THR A 302 16.32 -6.93 -27.88
CA THR A 302 16.68 -8.13 -27.12
C THR A 302 17.83 -7.99 -26.11
N PRO A 303 18.78 -7.02 -26.22
CA PRO A 303 19.75 -6.79 -25.15
C PRO A 303 19.14 -6.27 -23.85
N TRP A 304 17.96 -5.65 -23.91
CA TRP A 304 17.24 -5.13 -22.74
C TRP A 304 16.44 -6.24 -22.05
N LYS A 305 16.83 -6.53 -20.80
CA LYS A 305 16.10 -7.42 -19.89
C LYS A 305 15.33 -6.62 -18.86
N ILE A 306 14.15 -7.14 -18.50
CA ILE A 306 13.51 -6.79 -17.24
C ILE A 306 14.26 -7.50 -16.11
N THR A 307 14.62 -6.75 -15.09
CA THR A 307 15.37 -7.24 -13.92
C THR A 307 14.62 -7.10 -12.59
N GLY A 308 13.43 -6.50 -12.62
CA GLY A 308 12.53 -6.39 -11.48
C GLY A 308 11.40 -5.41 -11.76
N SER A 309 10.48 -5.28 -10.80
CA SER A 309 9.46 -4.23 -10.78
C SER A 309 9.22 -3.74 -9.35
N GLY A 310 8.40 -2.71 -9.23
CA GLY A 310 7.97 -2.12 -7.96
C GLY A 310 7.71 -0.63 -8.12
N ASP A 311 7.07 -0.02 -7.14
CA ASP A 311 6.80 1.42 -7.15
C ASP A 311 8.10 2.21 -6.89
N PHE A 312 8.67 2.78 -7.95
CA PHE A 312 9.89 3.58 -7.89
C PHE A 312 9.61 5.09 -7.89
N ASN A 313 8.37 5.55 -8.08
CA ASN A 313 8.03 6.97 -8.09
C ASN A 313 7.12 7.39 -6.92
N GLY A 314 6.61 6.43 -6.14
CA GLY A 314 5.76 6.61 -4.98
C GLY A 314 4.28 6.86 -5.29
N ASP A 315 3.80 6.51 -6.50
CA ASP A 315 2.41 6.72 -6.91
C ASP A 315 1.47 5.53 -6.63
N GLY A 316 2.00 4.48 -5.97
CA GLY A 316 1.29 3.27 -5.63
C GLY A 316 1.18 2.25 -6.76
N LYS A 317 1.81 2.48 -7.92
CA LYS A 317 1.74 1.59 -9.09
C LYS A 317 3.10 1.00 -9.40
N ALA A 318 3.11 -0.20 -9.99
CA ALA A 318 4.36 -0.88 -10.31
C ALA A 318 5.07 -0.30 -11.53
N ASP A 319 6.30 0.18 -11.33
CA ASP A 319 7.24 0.53 -12.39
C ASP A 319 8.10 -0.68 -12.81
N ILE A 320 8.77 -0.59 -13.96
CA ILE A 320 9.57 -1.70 -14.52
C ILE A 320 11.05 -1.33 -14.58
N LEU A 321 11.91 -2.16 -13.99
CA LEU A 321 13.37 -1.98 -13.98
C LEU A 321 14.03 -2.75 -15.12
N TRP A 322 14.91 -2.07 -15.85
CA TRP A 322 15.54 -2.57 -17.06
C TRP A 322 17.07 -2.49 -17.02
N GLN A 323 17.71 -3.53 -17.55
CA GLN A 323 19.15 -3.57 -17.82
C GLN A 323 19.42 -3.97 -19.27
N ASN A 324 20.29 -3.24 -19.95
CA ASN A 324 20.87 -3.65 -21.21
C ASN A 324 22.13 -4.48 -20.96
N ASN A 325 22.09 -5.77 -21.27
CA ASN A 325 23.20 -6.68 -21.00
C ASN A 325 24.39 -6.51 -21.96
N ALA A 326 24.20 -5.82 -23.09
CA ALA A 326 25.28 -5.55 -24.05
C ALA A 326 26.04 -4.26 -23.70
N THR A 327 25.32 -3.22 -23.28
CA THR A 327 25.90 -1.89 -23.03
C THR A 327 26.07 -1.55 -21.55
N GLY A 328 25.36 -2.24 -20.65
CA GLY A 328 25.30 -1.92 -19.23
C GLY A 328 24.35 -0.78 -18.86
N GLN A 329 23.63 -0.22 -19.85
CA GLN A 329 22.65 0.84 -19.59
C GLN A 329 21.51 0.33 -18.71
N CYS A 330 21.11 1.13 -17.74
CA CYS A 330 20.06 0.81 -16.78
C CYS A 330 19.00 1.91 -16.79
N GLY A 331 17.74 1.53 -16.62
CA GLY A 331 16.66 2.50 -16.56
C GLY A 331 15.39 1.93 -15.96
N ILE A 332 14.48 2.83 -15.59
CA ILE A 332 13.17 2.51 -15.04
C ILE A 332 12.13 3.04 -16.02
N TRP A 333 11.22 2.18 -16.46
CA TRP A 333 9.99 2.65 -17.08
C TRP A 333 9.02 3.05 -15.99
N LEU A 334 8.67 4.34 -15.99
CA LEU A 334 7.63 4.84 -15.12
C LEU A 334 6.27 4.49 -15.72
N MET A 335 5.41 3.89 -14.91
CA MET A 335 4.15 3.29 -15.34
C MET A 335 2.97 3.98 -14.66
N ASN A 336 1.85 4.10 -15.37
CA ASN A 336 0.55 4.44 -14.80
C ASN A 336 -0.39 3.27 -15.11
N GLY A 337 -0.44 2.32 -14.19
CA GLY A 337 -1.02 1.01 -14.44
C GLY A 337 -0.23 0.30 -15.53
N THR A 338 -0.92 -0.17 -16.57
CA THR A 338 -0.27 -0.91 -17.67
C THR A 338 0.33 -0.02 -18.77
N GLN A 339 0.29 1.30 -18.61
CA GLN A 339 0.79 2.27 -19.60
C GLN A 339 2.12 2.89 -19.17
N ARG A 340 3.12 2.90 -20.06
CA ARG A 340 4.39 3.60 -19.81
C ARG A 340 4.22 5.10 -20.00
N ILE A 341 4.49 5.87 -18.96
CA ILE A 341 4.40 7.34 -18.95
C ILE A 341 5.75 8.04 -19.01
N GLY A 342 6.85 7.34 -18.73
CA GLY A 342 8.17 7.94 -18.75
C GLY A 342 9.31 6.94 -18.67
N ILE A 343 10.53 7.46 -18.75
CA ILE A 343 11.76 6.69 -18.55
C ILE A 343 12.68 7.50 -17.64
N ALA A 344 13.13 6.88 -16.54
CA ALA A 344 14.21 7.41 -15.72
C ALA A 344 15.51 6.64 -16.02
N SER A 345 16.59 7.36 -16.33
CA SER A 345 17.90 6.75 -16.55
C SER A 345 18.60 6.50 -15.21
N LEU A 346 19.16 5.30 -15.03
CA LEU A 346 20.02 4.94 -13.90
C LEU A 346 21.51 4.93 -14.28
N GLY A 347 21.84 5.39 -15.50
CA GLY A 347 23.19 5.42 -16.03
C GLY A 347 23.66 4.09 -16.62
N THR A 348 24.97 3.96 -16.83
CA THR A 348 25.61 2.79 -17.42
C THR A 348 26.53 2.14 -16.41
N ILE A 349 26.34 0.85 -16.15
CA ILE A 349 27.08 0.06 -15.17
C ILE A 349 27.87 -1.05 -15.89
N PRO A 350 29.10 -1.38 -15.47
CA PRO A 350 29.87 -2.46 -16.10
C PRO A 350 29.06 -3.75 -16.18
N THR A 351 29.05 -4.39 -17.36
CA THR A 351 28.22 -5.56 -17.67
C THR A 351 28.51 -6.80 -16.83
N VAL A 352 29.61 -6.79 -16.06
CA VAL A 352 29.90 -7.82 -15.04
C VAL A 352 28.96 -7.73 -13.83
N TRP A 353 28.27 -6.61 -13.64
CA TRP A 353 27.28 -6.39 -12.60
C TRP A 353 25.87 -6.50 -13.16
N ASN A 354 25.05 -7.36 -12.54
CA ASN A 354 23.65 -7.52 -12.89
C ASN A 354 22.72 -7.11 -11.76
N MET A 355 21.61 -6.47 -12.12
CA MET A 355 20.48 -6.30 -11.22
C MET A 355 19.78 -7.65 -11.05
N VAL A 356 19.69 -8.11 -9.82
CA VAL A 356 19.18 -9.44 -9.45
C VAL A 356 17.99 -9.39 -8.49
N GLY A 357 17.57 -8.17 -8.14
CA GLY A 357 16.30 -7.98 -7.47
C GLY A 357 16.00 -6.56 -7.05
N THR A 358 14.78 -6.36 -6.60
CA THR A 358 14.27 -5.13 -6.00
C THR A 358 13.62 -5.44 -4.65
N GLY A 359 13.55 -4.45 -3.77
CA GLY A 359 13.01 -4.62 -2.42
C GLY A 359 13.29 -3.40 -1.58
N ASP A 360 12.54 -3.18 -0.52
CA ASP A 360 12.90 -2.18 0.50
C ASP A 360 13.92 -2.83 1.46
N PHE A 361 15.21 -2.61 1.23
CA PHE A 361 16.27 -3.29 1.99
C PHE A 361 16.73 -2.47 3.20
N ASN A 362 16.34 -1.21 3.32
CA ASN A 362 16.68 -0.35 4.47
C ASN A 362 15.47 -0.01 5.36
N GLY A 363 14.26 -0.43 4.97
CA GLY A 363 13.02 -0.22 5.73
C GLY A 363 12.45 1.20 5.60
N ASP A 364 12.85 1.97 4.58
CA ASP A 364 12.40 3.35 4.38
C ASP A 364 11.10 3.48 3.56
N GLY A 365 10.53 2.33 3.17
CA GLY A 365 9.31 2.23 2.38
C GLY A 365 9.53 2.40 0.87
N LYS A 366 10.77 2.47 0.38
CA LYS A 366 11.07 2.64 -1.05
C LYS A 366 11.80 1.44 -1.62
N ARG A 367 11.68 1.26 -2.94
CA ARG A 367 12.32 0.16 -3.66
C ARG A 367 13.80 0.46 -3.91
N ASP A 368 14.66 -0.30 -3.25
CA ASP A 368 16.09 -0.40 -3.50
C ASP A 368 16.40 -1.44 -4.59
N ILE A 369 17.65 -1.46 -5.08
CA ILE A 369 18.11 -2.38 -6.15
C ILE A 369 19.25 -3.24 -5.65
N LEU A 370 19.13 -4.56 -5.81
CA LEU A 370 20.14 -5.55 -5.44
C LEU A 370 20.98 -5.96 -6.65
N TRP A 371 22.29 -5.89 -6.49
CA TRP A 371 23.30 -6.10 -7.53
C TRP A 371 24.19 -7.29 -7.21
N GLN A 372 24.60 -8.00 -8.26
CA GLN A 372 25.55 -9.11 -8.19
C GLN A 372 26.64 -8.95 -9.25
N ASN A 373 27.90 -9.04 -8.82
CA ASN A 373 29.02 -9.20 -9.74
C ASN A 373 29.16 -10.68 -10.10
N GLN A 374 29.00 -11.00 -11.38
CA GLN A 374 28.97 -12.38 -11.85
C GLN A 374 30.34 -13.07 -11.87
N ILE A 375 31.43 -12.30 -11.80
CA ILE A 375 32.79 -12.83 -11.82
C ILE A 375 33.32 -12.98 -10.39
N THR A 376 33.27 -11.90 -9.61
CA THR A 376 33.88 -11.86 -8.28
C THR A 376 32.99 -12.44 -7.20
N GLY A 377 31.68 -12.55 -7.46
CA GLY A 377 30.71 -12.90 -6.44
C GLY A 377 30.44 -11.76 -5.44
N GLN A 378 30.86 -10.53 -5.70
CA GLN A 378 30.44 -9.39 -4.86
C GLN A 378 28.93 -9.15 -4.95
N ARG A 379 28.35 -8.65 -3.86
CA ARG A 379 26.93 -8.27 -3.75
C ARG A 379 26.81 -6.87 -3.19
N ALA A 380 25.89 -6.08 -3.74
CA ALA A 380 25.67 -4.72 -3.28
C ALA A 380 24.20 -4.33 -3.37
N ILE A 381 23.73 -3.49 -2.46
CA ILE A 381 22.43 -2.82 -2.53
C ILE A 381 22.69 -1.38 -2.95
N TRP A 382 21.97 -0.91 -3.95
CA TRP A 382 21.79 0.51 -4.18
C TRP A 382 20.59 0.97 -3.39
N LEU A 383 20.84 1.87 -2.43
CA LEU A 383 19.77 2.54 -1.71
C LEU A 383 19.17 3.60 -2.62
N MET A 384 17.86 3.60 -2.76
CA MET A 384 17.14 4.44 -3.70
C MET A 384 16.21 5.43 -2.98
N ASN A 385 16.09 6.62 -3.54
CA ASN A 385 15.01 7.55 -3.22
C ASN A 385 14.30 7.87 -4.52
N ALA A 386 13.15 7.25 -4.71
CA ALA A 386 12.50 7.16 -6.01
C ALA A 386 13.47 6.64 -7.10
N THR A 387 13.59 7.33 -8.22
CA THR A 387 14.48 6.95 -9.34
C THR A 387 15.95 7.35 -9.14
N THR A 388 16.35 7.81 -7.95
CA THR A 388 17.70 8.31 -7.68
C THR A 388 18.43 7.40 -6.69
N ARG A 389 19.65 6.97 -7.03
CA ARG A 389 20.52 6.26 -6.08
C ARG A 389 21.09 7.23 -5.05
N ILE A 390 20.82 6.98 -3.78
CA ILE A 390 21.29 7.80 -2.64
C ILE A 390 22.43 7.14 -1.85
N GLY A 391 22.67 5.84 -2.05
CA GLY A 391 23.73 5.13 -1.34
C GLY A 391 24.05 3.78 -1.94
N ILE A 392 25.14 3.18 -1.46
CA ILE A 392 25.54 1.81 -1.80
C ILE A 392 25.92 1.09 -0.52
N VAL A 393 25.40 -0.12 -0.32
CA VAL A 393 25.81 -1.02 0.77
C VAL A 393 26.41 -2.27 0.17
N SER A 394 27.60 -2.64 0.62
CA SER A 394 28.22 -3.93 0.25
C SER A 394 27.68 -5.03 1.14
N LEU A 395 27.26 -6.15 0.54
CA LEU A 395 26.87 -7.38 1.24
C LEU A 395 28.00 -8.43 1.21
N GLY A 396 29.22 -8.03 0.82
CA GLY A 396 30.39 -8.91 0.75
C GLY A 396 30.43 -9.79 -0.50
N ILE A 397 31.22 -10.85 -0.43
CA ILE A 397 31.42 -11.82 -1.51
C ILE A 397 30.70 -13.11 -1.17
N VAL A 398 29.86 -13.58 -2.08
CA VAL A 398 29.18 -14.88 -2.03
C VAL A 398 29.54 -15.67 -3.28
N PRO A 399 29.91 -16.97 -3.16
CA PRO A 399 30.27 -17.80 -4.31
C PRO A 399 29.25 -17.71 -5.46
N THR A 400 29.73 -17.66 -6.70
CA THR A 400 28.90 -17.38 -7.89
C THR A 400 27.86 -18.47 -8.19
N GLN A 401 28.03 -19.66 -7.62
CA GLN A 401 27.01 -20.72 -7.61
C GLN A 401 25.73 -20.33 -6.86
N TRP A 402 25.82 -19.40 -5.92
CA TRP A 402 24.66 -18.85 -5.20
C TRP A 402 24.13 -17.62 -5.94
N ASN A 403 22.96 -17.76 -6.54
CA ASN A 403 22.29 -16.70 -7.29
C ASN A 403 21.15 -16.12 -6.46
N ILE A 404 21.00 -14.79 -6.52
CA ILE A 404 19.88 -14.08 -5.93
C ILE A 404 18.69 -14.13 -6.89
N ARG A 405 17.49 -14.32 -6.34
CA ARG A 405 16.22 -14.36 -7.09
C ARG A 405 15.14 -13.55 -6.35
N ASN A 406 15.32 -12.23 -6.30
CA ASN A 406 14.42 -11.29 -5.63
C ASN A 406 13.69 -10.41 -6.64
N TYR A 407 12.90 -11.02 -7.51
CA TYR A 407 12.16 -10.31 -8.56
C TYR A 407 10.74 -9.99 -8.14
#